data_AF-A0A015W7J0-F1
#
_entry.id   AF-A0A015W7J0-F1
#
_cell.length_a   1.000
_cell.length_b   1.000
_cell.length_c   1.000
_cell.angle_alpha   90.00
_cell.angle_beta   90.00
_cell.angle_gamma   90.00
#
_symmetry.space_group_name_H-M   'P 1'
#
loop_
_entity.id
_entity.type
_entity.pdbx_description
1 polymer ?
#
loop_
_entity_poly.entity_id
_entity_poly.type
_entity_poly.pdbx_seq_one_letter_code
_entity_poly.pdbx_strand_id
1 'polypeptide(L)'
;MELEALRTRKSVFSENEYFSIVTTCKQYQVIRFFFVKSRYKAGQAAGYSIYEVVQRWISAKGTTVTVARLRGMSILYYDLWAEYSDMEVRKNNKLRAYDINPVCTYPRQRFIPELKRNGFNGEYHNILPYDLFTAILSDSRAETLLKAGQYPMLRHYIRSSFDIERYWASVKICIRNGYTIADGSMWRDTIDLLRHFGKDTNSPKYVCPTDLKAEHDRLMHKRNKEIERKKLEERIRQAKKHEKAYRKLKGIFFGIAFTDGTLQVRVLESVAEFAAEGTNCTIACFPTPISLKRTPLSYPPPLTASA
;
A
#
# COMPACT_ATOMS: atom_id res chain seq x y z
N MET A 1 26.80 25.44 -17.93
CA MET A 1 27.49 25.79 -16.69
C MET A 1 27.80 24.47 -15.99
N GLU A 2 29.02 23.95 -16.16
CA GLU A 2 29.44 22.68 -15.53
C GLU A 2 29.85 22.96 -14.09
N LEU A 3 29.27 22.21 -13.15
CA LEU A 3 29.62 22.29 -11.73
C LEU A 3 30.89 21.46 -11.49
N GLU A 4 32.02 22.13 -11.28
CA GLU A 4 33.26 21.46 -10.84
C GLU A 4 33.23 21.24 -9.33
N ALA A 5 33.24 19.98 -8.91
CA ALA A 5 33.25 19.60 -7.50
C ALA A 5 34.65 19.81 -6.88
N LEU A 6 34.85 20.91 -6.17
CA LEU A 6 36.09 21.17 -5.42
C LEU A 6 36.22 20.21 -4.22
N ARG A 7 36.98 19.12 -4.39
CA ARG A 7 37.32 18.17 -3.31
C ARG A 7 38.32 18.82 -2.34
N THR A 8 37.81 19.46 -1.29
CA THR A 8 38.65 20.08 -0.24
C THR A 8 38.72 19.21 1.02
N ARG A 9 39.86 19.21 1.73
CA ARG A 9 40.02 18.54 3.04
C ARG A 9 39.14 19.13 4.16
N LYS A 10 38.35 20.17 3.85
CA LYS A 10 37.40 20.81 4.77
C LYS A 10 36.03 20.11 4.78
N SER A 11 35.71 19.28 3.78
CA SER A 11 34.44 18.55 3.73
C SER A 11 34.43 17.45 4.79
N VAL A 12 33.45 17.50 5.69
CA VAL A 12 33.18 16.48 6.70
C VAL A 12 31.99 15.66 6.24
N PHE A 13 32.16 14.35 6.17
CA PHE A 13 31.12 13.38 5.89
C PHE A 13 30.67 12.73 7.20
N SER A 14 29.36 12.58 7.35
CA SER A 14 28.74 11.91 8.49
C SER A 14 27.63 11.01 7.98
N GLU A 15 27.75 9.72 8.25
CA GLU A 15 26.76 8.71 7.85
C GLU A 15 26.39 7.88 9.06
N ASN A 16 25.13 7.47 9.14
CA ASN A 16 24.63 6.64 10.21
C ASN A 16 23.98 5.40 9.62
N GLU A 17 24.31 4.23 10.15
CA GLU A 17 23.74 2.97 9.69
C GLU A 17 23.49 2.01 10.85
N TYR A 18 22.68 0.99 10.59
CA TYR A 18 22.38 -0.05 11.56
C TYR A 18 22.94 -1.41 11.15
N PHE A 19 23.46 -2.15 12.11
CA PHE A 19 23.64 -3.60 11.98
C PHE A 19 22.97 -4.34 13.13
N SER A 20 22.73 -5.62 12.94
CA SER A 20 22.08 -6.48 13.93
C SER A 20 22.95 -7.67 14.33
N ILE A 21 22.78 -8.14 15.57
CA ILE A 21 23.34 -9.41 16.05
C ILE A 21 22.19 -10.28 16.53
N VAL A 22 22.09 -11.48 15.97
CA VAL A 22 21.10 -12.48 16.36
C VAL A 22 21.75 -13.50 17.27
N THR A 23 21.31 -13.54 18.53
CA THR A 23 21.88 -14.40 19.57
C THR A 23 20.80 -15.00 20.46
N THR A 24 21.19 -15.86 21.38
CA THR A 24 20.31 -16.42 22.41
C THR A 24 20.80 -16.00 23.80
N CYS A 25 19.85 -15.86 24.73
CA CYS A 25 20.13 -15.71 26.14
C CYS A 25 19.18 -16.63 26.92
N LYS A 26 19.74 -17.68 27.54
CA LYS A 26 18.95 -18.77 28.14
C LYS A 26 17.94 -19.32 27.12
N GLN A 27 16.65 -19.36 27.45
CA GLN A 27 15.56 -19.80 26.58
C GLN A 27 15.02 -18.73 25.61
N TYR A 28 15.61 -17.52 25.58
CA TYR A 28 15.11 -16.42 24.77
C TYR A 28 15.94 -16.23 23.51
N GLN A 29 15.25 -15.99 22.40
CA GLN A 29 15.85 -15.46 21.19
C GLN A 29 16.02 -13.95 21.37
N VAL A 30 17.21 -13.43 21.08
CA VAL A 30 17.54 -12.01 21.24
C VAL A 30 18.09 -11.45 19.95
N ILE A 31 17.51 -10.36 19.47
CA ILE A 31 18.02 -9.60 18.33
C ILE A 31 18.47 -8.24 18.85
N ARG A 32 19.77 -7.96 18.73
CA ARG A 32 20.40 -6.72 19.19
C ARG A 32 20.66 -5.84 17.99
N PHE A 33 20.31 -4.57 18.08
CA PHE A 33 20.52 -3.56 17.04
C PHE A 33 21.53 -2.53 17.52
N PHE A 34 22.51 -2.29 16.66
CA PHE A 34 23.61 -1.36 16.90
C PHE A 34 23.53 -0.23 15.90
N PHE A 35 23.53 0.99 16.42
CA PHE A 35 23.59 2.21 15.66
C PHE A 35 25.05 2.63 15.50
N VAL A 36 25.51 2.70 14.26
CA VAL A 36 26.87 3.06 13.88
C VAL A 36 26.86 4.45 13.30
N LYS A 37 27.68 5.33 13.85
CA LYS A 37 27.98 6.63 13.28
C LYS A 37 29.38 6.59 12.70
N SER A 38 29.53 6.96 11.45
CA SER A 38 30.82 7.20 10.83
C SER A 38 31.02 8.69 10.62
N ARG A 39 32.22 9.18 10.91
CA ARG A 39 32.59 10.58 10.66
C ARG A 39 34.01 10.63 10.10
N TYR A 40 34.17 11.28 8.95
CA TYR A 40 35.47 11.39 8.29
C TYR A 40 35.60 12.70 7.50
N LYS A 41 36.85 13.10 7.25
CA LYS A 41 37.18 14.20 6.34
C LYS A 41 37.78 13.63 5.06
N ALA A 42 37.69 14.38 3.96
CA ALA A 42 38.33 13.97 2.71
C ALA A 42 39.84 13.73 2.92
N GLY A 43 40.29 12.50 2.66
CA GLY A 43 41.67 12.05 2.84
C GLY A 43 42.04 11.59 4.26
N GLN A 44 41.07 11.46 5.19
CA GLN A 44 41.28 10.87 6.52
C GLN A 44 40.50 9.56 6.67
N ALA A 45 41.03 8.65 7.50
CA ALA A 45 40.31 7.44 7.89
C ALA A 45 39.04 7.79 8.69
N ALA A 46 38.02 6.95 8.59
CA ALA A 46 36.77 7.17 9.29
C ALA A 46 36.86 6.80 10.76
N GLY A 47 36.37 7.71 11.61
CA GLY A 47 36.09 7.41 13.01
C GLY A 47 34.70 6.81 13.14
N TYR A 48 34.57 5.77 13.96
CA TYR A 48 33.31 5.07 14.19
C TYR A 48 32.90 5.15 15.67
N SER A 49 31.64 5.45 15.90
CA SER A 49 30.99 5.31 17.21
C SER A 49 29.85 4.31 17.08
N ILE A 50 29.82 3.31 17.96
CA ILE A 50 28.85 2.21 17.90
C ILE A 50 28.08 2.15 19.22
N TYR A 51 26.75 2.24 19.13
CA TYR A 51 25.87 2.21 20.28
C TYR A 51 24.84 1.10 20.12
N GLU A 52 24.72 0.21 21.08
CA GLU A 52 23.56 -0.68 21.14
C GLU A 52 22.33 0.14 21.52
N VAL A 53 21.32 0.16 20.66
CA VAL A 53 20.15 1.04 20.83
C VAL A 53 18.85 0.30 21.10
N VAL A 54 18.69 -0.92 20.57
CA VAL A 54 17.46 -1.71 20.70
C VAL A 54 17.82 -3.19 20.85
N GLN A 55 17.11 -3.87 21.74
CA GLN A 55 17.07 -5.33 21.84
C GLN A 55 15.62 -5.79 21.73
N ARG A 56 15.38 -6.77 20.87
CA ARG A 56 14.12 -7.50 20.77
C ARG A 56 14.30 -8.87 21.39
N TRP A 57 13.58 -9.12 22.46
CA TRP A 57 13.55 -10.37 23.18
C TRP A 57 12.29 -11.13 22.78
N ILE A 58 12.46 -12.37 22.34
CA ILE A 58 11.37 -13.23 21.87
C ILE A 58 11.41 -14.53 22.70
N SER A 59 10.30 -14.87 23.33
CA SER A 59 10.17 -16.13 24.06
C SER A 59 9.89 -17.30 23.11
N ALA A 60 10.08 -18.53 23.60
CA ALA A 60 9.71 -19.75 22.86
C ALA A 60 8.22 -19.82 22.47
N LYS A 61 7.34 -19.03 23.10
CA LYS A 61 5.91 -18.92 22.77
C LYS A 61 5.59 -17.78 21.79
N GLY A 62 6.61 -17.06 21.31
CA GLY A 62 6.44 -15.91 20.42
C GLY A 62 6.06 -14.61 21.13
N THR A 63 6.02 -14.56 22.46
CA THR A 63 5.82 -13.30 23.19
C THR A 63 7.06 -12.42 23.11
N THR A 64 6.88 -11.13 22.83
CA THR A 64 7.98 -10.20 22.57
C THR A 64 8.09 -9.11 23.62
N VAL A 65 9.32 -8.77 24.01
CA VAL A 65 9.65 -7.60 24.83
C VAL A 65 10.71 -6.77 24.11
N THR A 66 10.56 -5.45 24.14
CA THR A 66 11.53 -4.53 23.55
C THR A 66 12.25 -3.78 24.66
N VAL A 67 13.57 -3.83 24.66
CA VAL A 67 14.43 -3.03 25.52
C VAL A 67 15.16 -2.05 24.61
N ALA A 68 15.08 -0.75 24.90
CA ALA A 68 15.67 0.26 24.03
C ALA A 68 16.14 1.49 24.82
N ARG A 69 17.16 2.16 24.27
CA ARG A 69 17.57 3.48 24.73
C ARG A 69 16.44 4.48 24.54
N LEU A 70 16.49 5.57 25.30
CA LEU A 70 15.55 6.66 25.10
C LEU A 70 15.73 7.21 23.68
N ARG A 71 14.62 7.35 22.96
CA ARG A 71 14.59 7.93 21.63
C ARG A 71 13.88 9.28 21.70
N GLY A 72 14.52 10.31 21.14
CA GLY A 72 13.90 11.60 20.94
C GLY A 72 12.69 11.50 20.01
N MET A 73 11.65 12.26 20.33
CA MET A 73 10.47 12.41 19.48
C MET A 73 10.74 13.55 18.49
N SER A 74 10.81 13.25 17.19
CA SER A 74 10.85 14.25 16.12
C SER A 74 9.95 13.83 14.97
N ILE A 75 9.34 14.83 14.33
CA ILE A 75 8.48 14.63 13.15
C ILE A 75 9.34 14.34 11.91
N LEU A 76 10.58 14.84 11.88
CA LEU A 76 11.45 14.81 10.70
C LEU A 76 12.57 13.75 10.80
N TYR A 77 12.96 13.36 12.01
CA TYR A 77 14.11 12.48 12.23
C TYR A 77 13.72 11.28 13.10
N TYR A 78 13.92 10.07 12.56
CA TYR A 78 13.60 8.82 13.25
C TYR A 78 14.76 8.29 14.11
N ASP A 79 16.01 8.62 13.76
CA ASP A 79 17.23 8.05 14.36
C ASP A 79 17.86 8.94 15.45
N LEU A 80 17.01 9.54 16.29
CA LEU A 80 17.45 10.41 17.39
C LEU A 80 17.56 9.61 18.70
N TRP A 81 18.63 8.83 18.84
CA TRP A 81 18.90 8.09 20.08
C TRP A 81 19.62 8.97 21.11
N ALA A 82 19.17 8.91 22.36
CA ALA A 82 19.96 9.39 23.49
C ALA A 82 21.05 8.35 23.80
N GLU A 83 22.21 8.51 23.17
CA GLU A 83 23.33 7.54 23.16
C GLU A 83 23.79 7.08 24.56
N TYR A 84 23.71 7.98 25.55
CA TYR A 84 24.14 7.75 26.92
C TYR A 84 22.98 7.41 27.87
N SER A 85 21.75 7.26 27.37
CA SER A 85 20.60 6.88 28.19
C SER A 85 20.57 5.38 28.46
N ASP A 86 19.99 4.98 29.60
CA ASP A 86 19.90 3.57 29.95
C ASP A 86 18.97 2.77 29.02
N MET A 87 19.27 1.48 28.90
CA MET A 87 18.45 0.51 28.17
C MET A 87 17.30 0.06 29.06
N GLU A 88 16.09 0.49 28.73
CA GLU A 88 14.89 0.21 29.53
C GLU A 88 13.85 -0.57 28.74
N VAL A 89 12.95 -1.28 29.43
CA VAL A 89 11.80 -1.93 28.80
C VAL A 89 10.86 -0.85 28.25
N ARG A 90 10.67 -0.83 26.94
CA ARG A 90 9.81 0.15 26.25
C ARG A 90 8.56 -0.51 25.71
N LYS A 91 7.40 0.11 25.95
CA LYS A 91 6.14 -0.30 25.32
C LYS A 91 6.17 0.05 23.84
N ASN A 92 5.95 -0.95 22.99
CA ASN A 92 5.83 -0.78 21.56
C ASN A 92 4.33 -0.62 21.21
N ASN A 93 3.73 0.54 21.52
CA ASN A 93 2.29 0.83 21.36
C ASN A 93 1.86 0.98 19.88
N LYS A 94 2.13 -0.03 19.04
CA LYS A 94 1.93 -0.02 17.57
C LYS A 94 2.69 1.09 16.82
N LEU A 95 3.50 1.88 17.52
CA LEU A 95 4.43 2.83 16.92
C LEU A 95 5.58 2.03 16.34
N ARG A 96 5.87 2.17 15.04
CA ARG A 96 7.01 1.51 14.37
C ARG A 96 8.38 2.08 14.79
N ALA A 97 8.48 2.64 15.99
CA ALA A 97 9.64 3.40 16.47
C ALA A 97 10.89 2.53 16.64
N TYR A 98 10.71 1.22 16.82
CA TYR A 98 11.79 0.25 17.05
C TYR A 98 11.91 -0.75 15.90
N ASP A 99 11.18 -0.56 14.81
CA ASP A 99 11.17 -1.45 13.65
C ASP A 99 12.36 -1.08 12.73
N ILE A 100 13.55 -1.49 13.15
CA ILE A 100 14.82 -1.18 12.48
C ILE A 100 15.06 -2.19 11.37
N ASN A 101 15.35 -1.70 10.16
CA ASN A 101 15.86 -2.51 9.04
C ASN A 101 17.38 -2.33 8.96
N PRO A 102 18.18 -3.27 9.49
CA PRO A 102 19.63 -3.15 9.48
C PRO A 102 20.19 -3.40 8.08
N VAL A 103 21.30 -2.74 7.75
CA VAL A 103 22.05 -2.98 6.51
C VAL A 103 22.59 -4.41 6.47
N CYS A 104 23.01 -4.93 7.62
CA CYS A 104 23.47 -6.32 7.73
C CYS A 104 23.22 -6.95 9.09
N THR A 105 23.30 -8.27 9.13
CA THR A 105 23.29 -9.08 10.34
C THR A 105 24.64 -9.75 10.50
N TYR A 106 25.21 -9.68 11.70
CA TYR A 106 26.50 -10.30 12.00
C TYR A 106 26.49 -11.80 11.69
N PRO A 107 27.51 -12.37 11.03
CA PRO A 107 27.45 -13.74 10.50
C PRO A 107 27.34 -14.84 11.56
N ARG A 108 27.92 -14.64 12.76
CA ARG A 108 27.86 -15.64 13.83
C ARG A 108 26.55 -15.49 14.60
N GLN A 109 25.59 -16.34 14.26
CA GLN A 109 24.24 -16.28 14.79
C GLN A 109 23.93 -17.49 15.65
N ARG A 110 23.08 -17.29 16.66
CA ARG A 110 22.58 -18.36 17.53
C ARG A 110 21.05 -18.33 17.54
N PHE A 111 20.46 -19.52 17.52
CA PHE A 111 19.02 -19.71 17.47
C PHE A 111 18.56 -20.66 18.56
N ILE A 112 17.40 -20.36 19.15
CA ILE A 112 16.73 -21.28 20.07
C ILE A 112 16.26 -22.55 19.32
N PRO A 113 16.24 -23.72 19.97
CA PRO A 113 15.87 -24.98 19.32
C PRO A 113 14.44 -24.97 18.76
N GLU A 114 13.52 -24.20 19.34
CA GLU A 114 12.13 -24.09 18.92
C GLU A 114 11.99 -23.49 17.51
N LEU A 115 12.86 -22.54 17.13
CA LEU A 115 12.87 -22.00 15.78
C LEU A 115 13.24 -23.09 14.76
N LYS A 116 14.25 -23.90 15.08
CA LYS A 116 14.67 -25.03 14.23
C LYS A 116 13.59 -26.09 14.12
N ARG A 117 12.92 -26.43 15.23
CA ARG A 117 11.78 -27.35 15.26
C ARG A 117 10.63 -26.86 14.37
N ASN A 118 10.38 -25.55 14.37
CA ASN A 118 9.34 -24.92 13.57
C ASN A 118 9.78 -24.67 12.11
N GLY A 119 10.90 -25.24 11.66
CA GLY A 119 11.29 -25.29 10.24
C GLY A 119 12.28 -24.22 9.80
N PHE A 120 12.83 -23.40 10.71
CA PHE A 120 13.87 -22.44 10.37
C PHE A 120 15.20 -23.15 10.06
N ASN A 121 15.71 -22.96 8.83
CA ASN A 121 16.91 -23.60 8.32
C ASN A 121 18.15 -22.67 8.26
N GLY A 122 18.03 -21.42 8.74
CA GLY A 122 19.09 -20.41 8.68
C GLY A 122 18.87 -19.33 7.62
N GLU A 123 17.90 -19.50 6.72
CA GLU A 123 17.56 -18.51 5.70
C GLU A 123 16.34 -17.67 6.10
N TYR A 124 16.38 -16.37 5.80
CA TYR A 124 15.33 -15.41 6.16
C TYR A 124 14.29 -15.16 5.06
N HIS A 125 14.56 -15.59 3.83
CA HIS A 125 13.67 -15.43 2.68
C HIS A 125 13.13 -13.99 2.48
N ASN A 126 14.00 -12.98 2.64
CA ASN A 126 13.66 -11.55 2.52
C ASN A 126 12.61 -11.05 3.52
N ILE A 127 12.54 -11.68 4.70
CA ILE A 127 11.75 -11.28 5.88
C ILE A 127 12.73 -10.85 6.98
N LEU A 128 12.38 -9.83 7.76
CA LEU A 128 13.23 -9.40 8.87
C LEU A 128 13.29 -10.51 9.94
N PRO A 129 14.44 -10.75 10.58
CA PRO A 129 14.57 -11.79 11.61
C PRO A 129 13.53 -11.68 12.72
N TYR A 130 13.24 -10.45 13.16
CA TYR A 130 12.24 -10.19 14.21
C TYR A 130 10.84 -10.63 13.80
N ASP A 131 10.40 -10.24 12.60
CA ASP A 131 9.07 -10.57 12.11
C ASP A 131 8.93 -12.08 11.85
N LEU A 132 9.96 -12.70 11.26
CA LEU A 132 9.97 -14.13 10.97
C LEU A 132 9.88 -14.96 12.26
N PHE A 133 10.75 -14.70 13.23
CA PHE A 133 10.79 -15.46 14.47
C PHE A 133 9.52 -15.31 15.28
N THR A 134 8.99 -14.09 15.37
CA THR A 134 7.72 -13.84 16.06
C THR A 134 6.58 -14.60 15.38
N ALA A 135 6.52 -14.58 14.04
CA ALA A 135 5.46 -15.25 13.28
C ALA A 135 5.48 -16.77 13.45
N ILE A 136 6.64 -17.41 13.30
CA ILE A 136 6.74 -18.88 13.36
C ILE A 136 6.63 -19.45 14.77
N LEU A 137 6.92 -18.65 15.81
CA LEU A 137 6.75 -19.08 17.20
C LEU A 137 5.32 -18.87 17.70
N SER A 138 4.60 -17.87 17.16
CA SER A 138 3.25 -17.53 17.60
C SER A 138 2.16 -18.25 16.82
N ASP A 139 2.37 -18.54 15.53
CA ASP A 139 1.33 -19.07 14.64
C ASP A 139 1.78 -20.31 13.85
N SER A 140 1.04 -21.41 14.03
CA SER A 140 1.27 -22.68 13.32
C SER A 140 1.06 -22.58 11.81
N ARG A 141 0.28 -21.60 11.34
CA ARG A 141 0.08 -21.34 9.90
C ARG A 141 1.34 -20.77 9.26
N ALA A 142 2.05 -19.87 9.96
CA ALA A 142 3.33 -19.34 9.50
C ALA A 142 4.40 -20.45 9.43
N GLU A 143 4.45 -21.31 10.45
CA GLU A 143 5.27 -22.52 10.44
C GLU A 143 4.95 -23.42 9.22
N THR A 144 3.67 -23.67 8.96
CA THR A 144 3.24 -24.51 7.82
C THR A 144 3.67 -23.90 6.49
N LEU A 145 3.48 -22.59 6.30
CA LEU A 145 3.91 -21.89 5.09
C LEU A 145 5.43 -21.94 4.90
N LEU A 146 6.20 -21.78 5.98
CA LEU A 146 7.66 -21.88 5.94
C LEU A 146 8.11 -23.30 5.53
N LYS A 147 7.57 -24.33 6.20
CA LYS A 147 7.89 -25.73 5.92
C LYS A 147 7.46 -26.17 4.51
N ALA A 148 6.37 -25.61 4.01
CA ALA A 148 5.88 -25.87 2.65
C ALA A 148 6.63 -25.10 1.55
N GLY A 149 7.62 -24.27 1.89
CA GLY A 149 8.37 -23.48 0.91
C GLY A 149 7.59 -22.31 0.30
N GLN A 150 6.46 -21.92 0.88
CA GLN A 150 5.59 -20.85 0.38
C GLN A 150 6.08 -19.47 0.84
N TYR A 151 7.34 -19.15 0.57
CA TYR A 151 8.01 -17.95 1.09
C TYR A 151 7.36 -16.62 0.67
N PRO A 152 6.94 -16.42 -0.60
CA PRO A 152 6.31 -15.16 -0.98
C PRO A 152 4.96 -14.96 -0.27
N MET A 153 4.20 -16.04 -0.09
CA MET A 153 2.95 -16.01 0.66
C MET A 153 3.18 -15.74 2.16
N LEU A 154 4.20 -16.37 2.77
CA LEU A 154 4.61 -16.10 4.15
C LEU A 154 4.98 -14.62 4.35
N ARG A 155 5.74 -14.05 3.41
CA ARG A 155 6.13 -12.63 3.44
C ARG A 155 4.93 -11.71 3.34
N HIS A 156 3.94 -12.03 2.50
CA HIS A 156 2.68 -11.28 2.43
C HIS A 156 1.88 -11.41 3.73
N TYR A 157 1.79 -12.62 4.28
CA TYR A 157 1.06 -12.91 5.52
C TYR A 157 1.61 -12.09 6.71
N ILE A 158 2.92 -12.03 6.85
CA ILE A 158 3.57 -11.32 7.96
C ILE A 158 3.42 -9.79 7.83
N ARG A 159 3.50 -9.25 6.61
CA ARG A 159 3.54 -7.79 6.38
C ARG A 159 2.18 -7.13 6.35
N SER A 160 1.16 -7.85 5.91
CA SER A 160 -0.19 -7.32 5.74
C SER A 160 -1.10 -7.79 6.88
N SER A 161 -2.15 -7.02 7.18
CA SER A 161 -3.24 -7.48 8.05
C SER A 161 -4.11 -8.49 7.30
N PHE A 162 -3.50 -9.58 6.84
CA PHE A 162 -4.14 -10.61 6.06
C PHE A 162 -4.85 -11.58 7.00
N ASP A 163 -6.19 -11.60 6.92
CA ASP A 163 -7.00 -12.63 7.56
C ASP A 163 -6.80 -13.96 6.83
N ILE A 164 -5.72 -14.65 7.18
CA ILE A 164 -5.36 -15.93 6.57
C ILE A 164 -6.42 -17.01 6.82
N GLU A 165 -7.22 -16.89 7.89
CA GLU A 165 -8.20 -17.91 8.27
C GLU A 165 -9.24 -18.10 7.17
N ARG A 166 -9.73 -16.99 6.62
CA ARG A 166 -10.69 -16.99 5.52
C ARG A 166 -10.17 -17.65 4.25
N TYR A 167 -8.86 -17.67 4.02
CA TYR A 167 -8.24 -18.22 2.80
C TYR A 167 -7.50 -19.54 3.05
N TRP A 168 -7.42 -20.00 4.30
CA TRP A 168 -6.55 -21.12 4.70
C TRP A 168 -6.91 -22.42 3.97
N ALA A 169 -8.20 -22.66 3.71
CA ALA A 169 -8.64 -23.81 2.91
C ALA A 169 -8.03 -23.79 1.50
N SER A 170 -8.11 -22.64 0.82
CA SER A 170 -7.53 -22.44 -0.52
C SER A 170 -6.00 -22.53 -0.49
N VAL A 171 -5.33 -21.99 0.53
CA VAL A 171 -3.87 -22.13 0.70
C VAL A 171 -3.47 -23.60 0.87
N LYS A 172 -4.19 -24.38 1.69
CA LYS A 172 -3.94 -25.82 1.85
C LYS A 172 -4.09 -26.58 0.54
N ILE A 173 -5.01 -26.16 -0.32
CA ILE A 173 -5.18 -26.74 -1.66
C ILE A 173 -3.96 -26.41 -2.53
N CYS A 174 -3.47 -25.16 -2.53
CA CYS A 174 -2.23 -24.80 -3.23
C CYS A 174 -1.06 -25.68 -2.80
N ILE A 175 -0.85 -25.81 -1.48
CA ILE A 175 0.24 -26.62 -0.91
C ILE A 175 0.11 -28.08 -1.34
N ARG A 176 -1.09 -28.67 -1.26
CA ARG A 176 -1.34 -30.07 -1.65
C ARG A 176 -1.07 -30.34 -3.14
N ASN A 177 -1.34 -29.36 -4.01
CA ASN A 177 -1.11 -29.47 -5.45
C ASN A 177 0.29 -29.01 -5.87
N GLY A 178 1.19 -28.70 -4.92
CA GLY A 178 2.55 -28.22 -5.22
C GLY A 178 2.59 -26.84 -5.90
N TYR A 179 1.52 -26.06 -5.82
CA TYR A 179 1.42 -24.75 -6.45
C TYR A 179 2.06 -23.68 -5.56
N THR A 180 3.11 -23.02 -6.06
CA THR A 180 3.79 -21.92 -5.34
C THR A 180 3.12 -20.58 -5.63
N ILE A 181 2.62 -19.91 -4.59
CA ILE A 181 1.98 -18.61 -4.72
C ILE A 181 3.08 -17.55 -4.80
N ALA A 182 3.36 -17.04 -6.01
CA ALA A 182 4.40 -16.05 -6.25
C ALA A 182 4.07 -14.65 -5.70
N ASP A 183 2.80 -14.22 -5.82
CA ASP A 183 2.32 -12.94 -5.30
C ASP A 183 1.08 -13.17 -4.43
N GLY A 184 1.26 -13.07 -3.11
CA GLY A 184 0.18 -13.26 -2.14
C GLY A 184 -0.93 -12.21 -2.23
N SER A 185 -0.62 -10.98 -2.64
CA SER A 185 -1.62 -9.90 -2.75
C SER A 185 -2.52 -10.14 -3.96
N MET A 186 -1.90 -10.36 -5.12
CA MET A 186 -2.63 -10.64 -6.37
C MET A 186 -3.45 -11.92 -6.23
N TRP A 187 -2.89 -12.96 -5.61
CA TRP A 187 -3.60 -14.21 -5.37
C TRP A 187 -4.83 -14.02 -4.49
N ARG A 188 -4.70 -13.30 -3.36
CA ARG A 188 -5.86 -12.97 -2.52
C ARG A 188 -6.95 -12.28 -3.33
N ASP A 189 -6.60 -11.25 -4.08
CA ASP A 189 -7.57 -10.47 -4.85
C ASP A 189 -8.25 -11.35 -5.91
N THR A 190 -7.52 -12.27 -6.53
CA THR A 190 -8.07 -13.29 -7.44
C THR A 190 -9.06 -14.21 -6.74
N ILE A 191 -8.77 -14.69 -5.53
CA ILE A 191 -9.71 -15.51 -4.74
C ILE A 191 -10.98 -14.71 -4.40
N ASP A 192 -10.87 -13.44 -4.05
CA ASP A 192 -12.02 -12.59 -3.79
C ASP A 192 -12.87 -12.34 -5.04
N LEU A 193 -12.24 -12.17 -6.21
CA LEU A 193 -12.95 -12.10 -7.50
C LEU A 193 -13.68 -13.42 -7.80
N LEU A 194 -13.05 -14.57 -7.55
CA LEU A 194 -13.69 -15.88 -7.75
C LEU A 194 -14.93 -16.02 -6.85
N ARG A 195 -14.86 -15.59 -5.59
CA ARG A 195 -16.02 -15.57 -4.68
C ARG A 195 -17.11 -14.64 -5.17
N HIS A 196 -16.75 -13.44 -5.64
CA HIS A 196 -17.70 -12.49 -6.21
C HIS A 196 -18.48 -13.08 -7.40
N PHE A 197 -17.82 -13.88 -8.24
CA PHE A 197 -18.47 -14.56 -9.38
C PHE A 197 -19.10 -15.92 -9.03
N GLY A 198 -19.17 -16.30 -7.75
CA GLY A 198 -19.76 -17.57 -7.30
C GLY A 198 -18.99 -18.81 -7.76
N LYS A 199 -17.67 -18.67 -7.99
CA LYS A 199 -16.80 -19.81 -8.34
C LYS A 199 -16.33 -20.52 -7.07
N ASP A 200 -16.14 -21.84 -7.19
CA ASP A 200 -15.73 -22.67 -6.07
C ASP A 200 -14.25 -22.44 -5.72
N THR A 201 -13.99 -21.81 -4.57
CA THR A 201 -12.64 -21.56 -4.05
C THR A 201 -12.00 -22.77 -3.36
N ASN A 202 -12.67 -23.91 -3.35
CA ASN A 202 -12.13 -25.19 -2.88
C ASN A 202 -11.67 -26.10 -4.03
N SER A 203 -11.91 -25.70 -5.28
CA SER A 203 -11.46 -26.45 -6.44
C SER A 203 -10.03 -26.06 -6.83
N PRO A 204 -9.10 -27.02 -6.98
CA PRO A 204 -7.74 -26.76 -7.45
C PRO A 204 -7.69 -26.00 -8.78
N LYS A 205 -8.66 -26.27 -9.66
CA LYS A 205 -8.77 -25.66 -10.99
C LYS A 205 -8.81 -24.13 -10.97
N TYR A 206 -9.45 -23.55 -9.96
CA TYR A 206 -9.57 -22.09 -9.84
C TYR A 206 -8.51 -21.48 -8.94
N VAL A 207 -8.08 -22.22 -7.91
CA VAL A 207 -7.15 -21.73 -6.89
C VAL A 207 -5.69 -21.77 -7.35
N CYS A 208 -5.36 -22.73 -8.23
CA CYS A 208 -4.01 -22.98 -8.75
C CYS A 208 -3.95 -22.73 -10.27
N PRO A 209 -4.08 -21.47 -10.74
CA PRO A 209 -3.95 -21.18 -12.16
C PRO A 209 -2.50 -21.31 -12.64
N THR A 210 -2.29 -21.75 -13.88
CA THR A 210 -0.94 -21.81 -14.48
C THR A 210 -0.30 -20.43 -14.58
N ASP A 211 -1.09 -19.41 -14.94
CA ASP A 211 -0.71 -18.00 -14.93
C ASP A 211 -1.68 -17.21 -14.05
N LEU A 212 -1.21 -16.85 -12.87
CA LEU A 212 -1.99 -16.09 -11.89
C LEU A 212 -2.38 -14.70 -12.42
N LYS A 213 -1.51 -14.05 -13.18
CA LYS A 213 -1.72 -12.68 -13.63
C LYS A 213 -2.76 -12.64 -14.74
N ALA A 214 -2.65 -13.53 -15.72
CA ALA A 214 -3.64 -13.62 -16.79
C ALA A 214 -5.06 -13.91 -16.27
N GLU A 215 -5.20 -14.83 -15.32
CA GLU A 215 -6.50 -15.12 -14.71
C GLU A 215 -7.02 -13.96 -13.85
N HIS A 216 -6.13 -13.28 -13.11
CA HIS A 216 -6.48 -12.06 -12.39
C HIS A 216 -7.03 -10.98 -13.33
N ASP A 217 -6.28 -10.66 -14.40
CA ASP A 217 -6.62 -9.61 -15.37
C ASP A 217 -7.93 -9.92 -16.09
N ARG A 218 -8.16 -11.19 -16.43
CA ARG A 218 -9.42 -11.67 -17.01
C ARG A 218 -10.61 -11.43 -16.08
N LEU A 219 -10.49 -11.79 -14.80
CA LEU A 219 -11.55 -11.60 -13.81
C LEU A 219 -11.79 -10.11 -13.51
N MET A 220 -10.72 -9.31 -13.43
CA MET A 220 -10.80 -7.86 -13.29
C MET A 220 -11.52 -7.21 -14.46
N HIS A 221 -11.18 -7.61 -15.70
CA HIS A 221 -11.84 -7.09 -16.88
C HIS A 221 -13.34 -7.42 -16.90
N LYS A 222 -13.72 -8.63 -16.47
CA LYS A 222 -15.13 -9.02 -16.32
C LYS A 222 -15.85 -8.15 -15.29
N ARG A 223 -15.24 -7.92 -14.12
CA ARG A 223 -15.81 -7.08 -13.06
C ARG A 223 -15.98 -5.64 -13.53
N ASN A 224 -14.97 -5.09 -14.21
CA ASN A 224 -15.02 -3.73 -14.73
C ASN A 224 -16.15 -3.56 -15.76
N LYS A 225 -16.39 -4.56 -16.64
CA LYS A 225 -17.54 -4.55 -17.55
C LYS A 225 -18.89 -4.52 -16.82
N GLU A 226 -19.04 -5.28 -15.74
CA GLU A 226 -20.27 -5.26 -14.92
C GLU A 226 -20.47 -3.91 -14.24
N ILE A 227 -19.40 -3.32 -13.70
CA ILE A 227 -19.44 -2.00 -13.06
C ILE A 227 -19.78 -0.91 -14.08
N GLU A 228 -19.16 -0.92 -15.26
CA GLU A 228 -19.44 0.07 -16.30
C GLU A 228 -20.86 -0.02 -16.84
N ARG A 229 -21.42 -1.24 -16.95
CA ARG A 229 -22.84 -1.43 -17.27
C ARG A 229 -23.75 -0.85 -16.20
N LYS A 230 -23.49 -1.13 -14.91
CA LYS A 230 -24.27 -0.57 -13.80
C LYS A 230 -24.19 0.95 -13.75
N LYS A 231 -22.99 1.53 -13.92
CA LYS A 231 -22.81 2.99 -14.01
C LYS A 231 -23.53 3.59 -15.20
N LEU A 232 -23.55 2.91 -16.34
CA LEU A 232 -24.30 3.36 -17.51
C LEU A 232 -25.81 3.33 -17.25
N GLU A 233 -26.32 2.25 -16.66
CA GLU A 233 -27.73 2.13 -16.25
C GLU A 233 -28.14 3.20 -15.23
N GLU A 234 -27.28 3.48 -14.23
CA GLU A 234 -27.47 4.55 -13.26
C GLU A 234 -27.46 5.93 -13.90
N ARG A 235 -26.52 6.19 -14.82
CA ARG A 235 -26.47 7.44 -15.59
C ARG A 235 -27.74 7.64 -16.42
N ILE A 236 -28.22 6.60 -17.11
CA ILE A 236 -29.49 6.65 -17.85
C ILE A 236 -30.66 6.92 -16.91
N ARG A 237 -30.70 6.27 -15.74
CA ARG A 237 -31.77 6.48 -14.74
C ARG A 237 -31.75 7.90 -14.19
N GLN A 238 -30.58 8.46 -13.91
CA GLN A 238 -30.43 9.85 -13.49
C GLN A 238 -30.83 10.81 -14.62
N ALA A 239 -30.38 10.58 -15.85
CA ALA A 239 -30.75 11.39 -17.02
C ALA A 239 -32.28 11.46 -17.19
N LYS A 240 -33.00 10.33 -17.10
CA LYS A 240 -34.47 10.29 -17.15
C LYS A 240 -35.14 11.08 -16.02
N LYS A 241 -34.55 11.12 -14.82
CA LYS A 241 -35.07 11.95 -13.70
C LYS A 241 -34.85 13.44 -13.98
N HIS A 242 -33.68 13.80 -14.52
CA HIS A 242 -33.35 15.18 -14.84
C HIS A 242 -34.09 15.70 -16.07
N GLU A 243 -34.51 14.84 -16.99
CA GLU A 243 -35.26 15.22 -18.20
C GLU A 243 -36.56 15.97 -17.89
N LYS A 244 -37.35 15.50 -16.92
CA LYS A 244 -38.59 16.19 -16.49
C LYS A 244 -38.29 17.56 -15.88
N ALA A 245 -37.26 17.66 -15.05
CA ALA A 245 -36.85 18.92 -14.44
C ALA A 245 -36.27 19.90 -15.47
N TYR A 246 -35.49 19.38 -16.43
CA TYR A 246 -34.89 20.13 -17.53
C TYR A 246 -35.96 20.73 -18.42
N ARG A 247 -36.94 19.93 -18.86
CA ARG A 247 -38.08 20.39 -19.68
C ARG A 247 -38.91 21.47 -18.97
N LYS A 248 -39.12 21.36 -17.65
CA LYS A 248 -39.84 22.38 -16.87
C LYS A 248 -39.10 23.73 -16.80
N LEU A 249 -37.78 23.73 -16.71
CA LEU A 249 -36.97 24.94 -16.57
C LEU A 249 -36.56 25.57 -17.90
N LYS A 250 -36.24 24.74 -18.89
CA LYS A 250 -35.67 25.16 -20.17
C LYS A 250 -36.65 25.08 -21.34
N GLY A 251 -37.84 24.50 -21.12
CA GLY A 251 -38.86 24.36 -22.15
C GLY A 251 -39.33 25.68 -22.78
N ILE A 252 -39.19 26.81 -22.08
CA ILE A 252 -39.51 28.15 -22.61
C ILE A 252 -38.56 28.54 -23.76
N PHE A 253 -37.36 27.97 -23.81
CA PHE A 253 -36.31 28.32 -24.78
C PHE A 253 -36.15 27.27 -25.90
N PHE A 254 -36.98 26.21 -25.91
CA PHE A 254 -36.95 25.22 -26.98
C PHE A 254 -37.44 25.84 -28.29
N GLY A 255 -36.85 25.44 -29.42
CA GLY A 255 -37.10 26.05 -30.73
C GLY A 255 -36.39 27.38 -31.02
N ILE A 256 -35.66 27.97 -30.07
CA ILE A 256 -34.84 29.16 -30.33
C ILE A 256 -33.50 28.72 -30.92
N ALA A 257 -33.25 29.08 -32.18
CA ALA A 257 -31.98 28.86 -32.86
C ALA A 257 -31.54 30.11 -33.63
N PHE A 258 -30.29 30.52 -33.43
CA PHE A 258 -29.64 31.59 -34.18
C PHE A 258 -28.55 30.99 -35.06
N THR A 259 -28.53 31.36 -36.33
CA THR A 259 -27.51 30.88 -37.28
C THR A 259 -27.00 32.05 -38.11
N ASP A 260 -25.68 32.16 -38.22
CA ASP A 260 -24.97 33.15 -39.05
C ASP A 260 -24.15 32.45 -40.16
N GLY A 261 -24.63 31.29 -40.62
CA GLY A 261 -23.97 30.43 -41.62
C GLY A 261 -22.73 29.66 -41.13
N THR A 262 -21.95 30.24 -40.20
CA THR A 262 -20.73 29.64 -39.64
C THR A 262 -20.89 29.15 -38.21
N LEU A 263 -21.70 29.84 -37.40
CA LEU A 263 -21.98 29.48 -36.00
C LEU A 263 -23.49 29.27 -35.83
N GLN A 264 -23.86 28.09 -35.32
CA GLN A 264 -25.24 27.76 -34.97
C GLN A 264 -25.35 27.68 -33.44
N VAL A 265 -26.12 28.59 -32.85
CA VAL A 265 -26.44 28.58 -31.43
C VAL A 265 -27.88 28.10 -31.27
N ARG A 266 -28.05 26.86 -30.79
CA ARG A 266 -29.34 26.26 -30.49
C ARG A 266 -29.37 25.73 -29.06
N VAL A 267 -30.55 25.75 -28.45
CA VAL A 267 -30.77 25.09 -27.16
C VAL A 267 -30.94 23.60 -27.41
N LEU A 268 -30.18 22.75 -26.72
CA LEU A 268 -30.35 21.30 -26.79
C LEU A 268 -31.62 20.91 -26.03
N GLU A 269 -32.54 20.23 -26.70
CA GLU A 269 -33.92 20.08 -26.25
C GLU A 269 -34.13 18.85 -25.37
N SER A 270 -33.16 17.93 -25.36
CA SER A 270 -33.19 16.72 -24.55
C SER A 270 -31.84 16.40 -23.88
N VAL A 271 -31.89 15.64 -22.77
CA VAL A 271 -30.69 15.15 -22.09
C VAL A 271 -29.90 14.17 -23.00
N ALA A 272 -30.56 13.51 -23.94
CA ALA A 272 -29.92 12.65 -24.93
C ALA A 272 -29.09 13.46 -25.94
N GLU A 273 -29.59 14.61 -26.38
CA GLU A 273 -28.84 15.54 -27.25
C GLU A 273 -27.63 16.14 -26.53
N PHE A 274 -27.75 16.48 -25.23
CA PHE A 274 -26.59 16.89 -24.41
C PHE A 274 -25.50 15.82 -24.34
N ALA A 275 -25.88 14.55 -24.21
CA ALA A 275 -24.93 13.45 -24.16
C ALA A 275 -24.25 13.22 -25.53
N ALA A 276 -25.01 13.32 -26.63
CA ALA A 276 -24.49 13.18 -27.98
C ALA A 276 -23.51 14.31 -28.34
N GLU A 277 -23.90 15.57 -28.07
CA GLU A 277 -23.05 16.74 -28.33
C GLU A 277 -21.80 16.71 -27.45
N GLY A 278 -21.93 16.34 -26.17
CA GLY A 278 -20.78 16.18 -25.27
C GLY A 278 -19.81 15.07 -25.66
N THR A 279 -20.24 14.09 -26.46
CA THR A 279 -19.37 13.03 -27.02
C THR A 279 -18.67 13.49 -28.31
N ASN A 280 -19.32 14.35 -29.10
CA ASN A 280 -18.78 14.89 -30.36
C ASN A 280 -17.91 16.14 -30.15
N CYS A 281 -17.99 16.82 -29.00
CA CYS A 281 -17.15 17.97 -28.68
C CYS A 281 -15.66 17.57 -28.54
N THR A 282 -14.83 18.04 -29.46
CA THR A 282 -13.37 17.79 -29.48
C THR A 282 -12.60 18.69 -28.51
N ILE A 283 -13.16 19.85 -28.15
CA ILE A 283 -12.61 20.75 -27.13
C ILE A 283 -13.14 20.28 -25.78
N ALA A 284 -12.24 20.02 -24.82
CA ALA A 284 -12.54 19.38 -23.53
C ALA A 284 -13.70 20.05 -22.77
N CYS A 285 -14.91 19.58 -22.99
CA CYS A 285 -16.05 19.84 -22.14
C CYS A 285 -15.92 18.92 -20.91
N PHE A 286 -15.44 19.45 -19.79
CA PHE A 286 -15.62 18.77 -18.52
C PHE A 286 -17.13 18.56 -18.32
N PRO A 287 -17.62 17.32 -18.15
CA PRO A 287 -19.04 17.08 -17.90
C PRO A 287 -19.35 17.64 -16.52
N THR A 288 -19.74 18.92 -16.47
CA THR A 288 -20.32 19.47 -15.27
C THR A 288 -21.63 18.72 -15.03
N PRO A 289 -21.86 18.12 -13.85
CA PRO A 289 -23.14 17.52 -13.55
C PRO A 289 -24.21 18.59 -13.78
N ILE A 290 -25.31 18.23 -14.46
CA ILE A 290 -26.39 19.15 -14.84
C ILE A 290 -26.77 20.00 -13.63
N SER A 291 -26.21 21.21 -13.55
CA SER A 291 -26.37 22.06 -12.40
C SER A 291 -27.67 22.82 -12.60
N LEU A 292 -28.73 22.38 -11.92
CA LEU A 292 -30.02 23.07 -11.86
C LEU A 292 -29.93 24.32 -10.96
N LYS A 293 -28.76 24.97 -10.86
CA LYS A 293 -28.63 26.23 -10.13
C LYS A 293 -29.39 27.30 -10.88
N ARG A 294 -30.41 27.87 -10.24
CA ARG A 294 -30.99 29.15 -10.64
C ARG A 294 -29.92 30.21 -10.45
N THR A 295 -29.22 30.59 -11.51
CA THR A 295 -28.55 31.88 -11.56
C THR A 295 -29.64 32.94 -11.73
N PRO A 296 -29.88 33.82 -10.75
CA PRO A 296 -30.77 34.94 -10.97
C PRO A 296 -30.17 35.82 -12.08
N LEU A 297 -30.99 36.18 -13.07
CA LEU A 297 -30.65 37.21 -14.04
C LEU A 297 -30.53 38.53 -13.27
N SER A 298 -29.32 38.92 -12.88
CA SER A 298 -29.06 40.30 -12.49
C SER A 298 -29.09 41.14 -13.76
N TYR A 299 -30.18 41.87 -13.97
CA TYR A 299 -30.20 42.95 -14.96
C TYR A 299 -29.17 44.01 -14.53
N PRO A 300 -28.32 44.52 -15.43
CA PRO A 300 -27.55 45.73 -15.12
C PRO A 300 -28.55 46.87 -14.84
N PRO A 301 -28.29 47.74 -13.85
CA PRO A 301 -29.20 48.83 -13.53
C PRO A 301 -29.33 49.79 -14.73
N PRO A 302 -30.49 50.42 -14.93
CA PRO A 302 -30.68 51.38 -16.00
C PRO A 302 -29.73 52.57 -15.81
N LEU A 303 -29.03 52.97 -16.88
CA LEU A 303 -28.33 54.25 -16.93
C LEU A 303 -29.37 55.37 -16.76
N THR A 304 -29.40 55.99 -15.58
CA THR A 304 -30.13 57.23 -15.36
C THR A 304 -29.46 58.34 -16.14
N ALA A 305 -30.08 58.79 -17.23
CA ALA A 305 -29.76 60.05 -17.86
C ALA A 305 -30.20 61.18 -16.92
N SER A 306 -29.23 61.88 -16.33
CA SER A 306 -29.45 63.16 -15.65
C SER A 306 -29.71 64.23 -16.71
N ALA A 307 -30.92 64.78 -16.72
CA ALA A 307 -31.19 66.13 -17.21
C ALA A 307 -30.83 67.15 -16.13
#